data_AF-A0A3P8GTS3-F1
#
_entry.id   AF-A0A3P8GTS3-F1
#
_cell.length_a   1.000
_cell.length_b   1.000
_cell.length_c   1.000
_cell.angle_alpha   90.00
_cell.angle_beta   90.00
_cell.angle_gamma   90.00
#
_symmetry.space_group_name_H-M   'P 1'
#
loop_
_entity.id
_entity.type
_entity.pdbx_description
1 polymer ?
#
loop_
_entity_poly.entity_id
_entity_poly.type
_entity_poly.pdbx_seq_one_letter_code
_entity_poly.pdbx_strand_id
1 'polypeptide(L)'
;MSDLELFADLFYLPFAHGPAGVRLLELGHWLREHSYLCGPNPSDPEKAKEWHEKLSQFADLVASITRLRDRIQRLPSRSIACELAPYVTEVHTVLGMVLDYLLWLETGVMATRSMCHLRRLLTWFSPGYRDMVTSGDQEPWTFRGGLITELQVRLVKNNEIHI
;
A
#
# COMPACT_ATOMS: atom_id res chain seq x y z
N MET A 1 -10.45 9.46 20.21
CA MET A 1 -9.42 8.50 20.64
C MET A 1 -8.18 9.28 20.99
N SER A 2 -7.63 9.07 22.18
CA SER A 2 -6.35 9.67 22.56
C SER A 2 -5.20 8.94 21.86
N ASP A 3 -4.08 9.62 21.65
CA ASP A 3 -2.89 9.03 21.02
C ASP A 3 -2.35 7.82 21.78
N LEU A 4 -2.45 7.86 23.12
CA LEU A 4 -1.96 6.80 23.99
C LEU A 4 -2.81 5.53 23.86
N GLU A 5 -4.14 5.68 23.77
CA GLU A 5 -5.06 4.58 23.48
C GLU A 5 -4.79 4.00 22.09
N LEU A 6 -4.56 4.83 21.08
CA LEU A 6 -4.26 4.34 19.72
C LEU A 6 -2.93 3.58 19.69
N PHE A 7 -1.92 4.06 20.42
CA PHE A 7 -0.65 3.36 20.57
C PHE A 7 -0.84 2.01 21.29
N ALA A 8 -1.57 1.99 22.40
CA ALA A 8 -1.87 0.76 23.13
C ALA A 8 -2.66 -0.24 22.28
N ASP A 9 -3.58 0.22 21.44
CA ASP A 9 -4.35 -0.65 20.56
C ASP A 9 -3.50 -1.29 19.45
N LEU A 10 -2.50 -0.56 18.94
CA LEU A 10 -1.57 -1.06 17.93
C LEU A 10 -0.57 -2.06 18.50
N PHE A 11 -0.13 -1.85 19.75
CA PHE A 11 0.85 -2.69 20.45
C PHE A 11 0.23 -3.39 21.67
N TYR A 12 -0.94 -3.99 21.48
CA TYR A 12 -1.81 -4.46 22.56
C TYR A 12 -1.23 -5.65 23.33
N LEU A 13 -1.19 -6.84 22.72
CA LEU A 13 -0.67 -8.05 23.34
C LEU A 13 0.01 -8.95 22.28
N PRO A 14 0.88 -9.89 22.69
CA PRO A 14 1.59 -10.78 21.76
C PRO A 14 0.67 -11.62 20.87
N PHE A 15 -0.57 -11.86 21.31
CA PHE A 15 -1.55 -12.71 20.63
C PHE A 15 -2.91 -12.04 20.42
N ALA A 16 -3.04 -10.75 20.74
CA ALA A 16 -4.29 -10.02 20.57
C ALA A 16 -4.03 -8.60 20.06
N HIS A 17 -4.91 -8.15 19.19
CA HIS A 17 -4.89 -6.81 18.64
C HIS A 17 -5.88 -5.94 19.41
N GLY A 18 -5.55 -4.67 19.64
CA GLY A 18 -6.50 -3.74 20.20
C GLY A 18 -7.60 -3.37 19.19
N PRO A 19 -8.70 -2.76 19.63
CA PRO A 19 -9.84 -2.40 18.81
C PRO A 19 -9.48 -1.67 17.51
N ALA A 20 -8.55 -0.70 17.54
CA ALA A 20 -8.12 -0.01 16.32
C ALA A 20 -7.37 -0.94 15.33
N GLY A 21 -6.54 -1.86 15.84
CA GLY A 21 -5.83 -2.84 15.03
C GLY A 21 -6.78 -3.85 14.38
N VAL A 22 -7.75 -4.37 15.15
CA VAL A 22 -8.80 -5.26 14.63
C VAL A 22 -9.60 -4.56 13.54
N ARG A 23 -10.03 -3.31 13.78
CA ARG A 23 -10.81 -2.54 12.80
C ARG A 23 -10.02 -2.28 11.50
N LEU A 24 -8.73 -2.00 11.58
CA LEU A 24 -7.86 -1.87 10.40
C LEU A 24 -7.80 -3.18 9.60
N LEU A 25 -7.66 -4.32 10.28
CA LEU A 25 -7.63 -5.63 9.64
C LEU A 25 -8.97 -5.97 8.98
N GLU A 26 -10.08 -5.76 9.68
CA GLU A 26 -11.43 -6.01 9.15
C GLU A 26 -11.75 -5.12 7.95
N LEU A 27 -11.46 -3.82 8.03
CA LEU A 27 -11.65 -2.89 6.92
C LEU A 27 -10.76 -3.27 5.72
N GLY A 28 -9.48 -3.53 5.96
CA GLY A 28 -8.54 -3.91 4.91
C GLY A 28 -8.91 -5.22 4.21
N HIS A 29 -9.34 -6.22 4.98
CA HIS A 29 -9.82 -7.50 4.46
C HIS A 29 -11.07 -7.31 3.60
N TRP A 30 -12.07 -6.61 4.14
CA TRP A 30 -13.33 -6.37 3.44
C TRP A 30 -13.09 -5.60 2.14
N LEU A 31 -12.29 -4.53 2.17
CA LEU A 31 -11.97 -3.71 0.99
C LEU A 31 -11.28 -4.53 -0.11
N ARG A 32 -10.38 -5.43 0.28
CA ARG A 32 -9.71 -6.35 -0.64
C ARG A 32 -10.67 -7.37 -1.26
N GLU A 33 -11.51 -8.01 -0.46
CA GLU A 33 -12.49 -9.00 -0.97
C GLU A 33 -13.50 -8.37 -1.93
N HIS A 34 -13.87 -7.12 -1.66
CA HIS A 34 -14.86 -6.36 -2.40
C HIS A 34 -14.24 -5.46 -3.48
N SER A 35 -12.99 -5.70 -3.89
CA SER A 35 -12.30 -4.88 -4.88
C SER A 35 -12.98 -4.88 -6.25
N TYR A 36 -13.79 -5.88 -6.57
CA TYR A 36 -14.59 -5.91 -7.81
C TYR A 36 -15.69 -4.83 -7.85
N LEU A 37 -16.02 -4.22 -6.71
CA LEU A 37 -16.96 -3.10 -6.62
C LEU A 37 -16.31 -1.74 -6.92
N CYS A 38 -14.97 -1.68 -6.96
CA CYS A 38 -14.24 -0.47 -7.31
C CYS A 38 -13.98 -0.41 -8.83
N GLY A 39 -13.87 0.81 -9.37
CA GLY A 39 -13.57 1.04 -10.79
C GLY A 39 -14.43 2.13 -11.42
N PRO A 40 -14.10 2.55 -12.65
CA PRO A 40 -14.71 3.72 -13.31
C PRO A 40 -16.18 3.52 -13.71
N ASN A 41 -16.64 2.28 -13.80
CA ASN A 41 -18.03 1.93 -14.10
C ASN A 41 -18.48 0.76 -13.20
N PRO A 42 -18.85 1.03 -11.95
CA PRO A 42 -19.31 -0.02 -11.04
C PRO A 42 -20.64 -0.60 -11.52
N SER A 43 -20.78 -1.92 -11.47
CA SER A 43 -22.06 -2.59 -11.80
C SER A 43 -23.17 -2.29 -10.79
N ASP A 44 -22.80 -1.92 -9.56
CA ASP A 44 -23.71 -1.56 -8.48
C ASP A 44 -23.21 -0.28 -7.78
N PRO A 45 -23.83 0.89 -8.06
CA PRO A 45 -23.34 2.18 -7.56
C PRO A 45 -23.51 2.33 -6.04
N GLU A 46 -24.49 1.66 -5.42
CA GLU A 46 -24.70 1.73 -3.97
C GLU A 46 -23.60 0.98 -3.23
N LYS A 47 -23.27 -0.23 -3.69
CA LYS A 47 -22.17 -1.02 -3.12
C LYS A 47 -20.81 -0.39 -3.40
N ALA A 48 -20.64 0.26 -4.56
CA ALA A 48 -19.45 1.04 -4.83
C ALA A 48 -19.32 2.19 -3.82
N LYS A 49 -20.40 2.91 -3.51
CA LYS A 49 -20.38 3.97 -2.50
C LYS A 49 -19.99 3.44 -1.12
N GLU A 50 -20.54 2.30 -0.70
CA GLU A 50 -20.14 1.63 0.56
C GLU A 50 -18.63 1.33 0.58
N TRP A 51 -18.09 0.85 -0.55
CA TRP A 51 -16.66 0.57 -0.67
C TRP A 51 -15.81 1.84 -0.48
N HIS A 52 -16.19 2.95 -1.10
CA HIS A 52 -15.49 4.23 -0.94
C HIS A 52 -15.61 4.78 0.50
N GLU A 53 -16.78 4.63 1.14
CA GLU A 53 -16.97 5.04 2.54
C GLU A 53 -16.06 4.25 3.49
N LYS A 54 -15.91 2.94 3.28
CA LYS A 54 -14.99 2.10 4.07
C LYS A 54 -13.53 2.41 3.76
N LEU A 55 -13.19 2.73 2.51
CA LEU A 55 -11.83 3.17 2.15
C LEU A 55 -11.48 4.48 2.86
N SER A 56 -12.41 5.44 2.91
CA SER A 56 -12.24 6.69 3.65
C SER A 56 -12.02 6.42 5.15
N GLN A 57 -12.78 5.51 5.75
CA GLN A 57 -12.58 5.12 7.16
C GLN A 57 -11.20 4.50 7.41
N PHE A 58 -10.72 3.65 6.49
CA PHE A 58 -9.37 3.09 6.57
C PHE A 58 -8.31 4.20 6.46
N ALA A 59 -8.46 5.12 5.50
CA ALA A 59 -7.56 6.25 5.32
C ALA A 59 -7.50 7.17 6.56
N ASP A 60 -8.64 7.43 7.22
CA ASP A 60 -8.72 8.23 8.44
C ASP A 60 -7.97 7.59 9.62
N LEU A 61 -8.01 6.26 9.72
CA LEU A 61 -7.24 5.51 10.71
C LEU A 61 -5.73 5.61 10.43
N VAL A 62 -5.31 5.43 9.17
CA VAL A 62 -3.91 5.61 8.76
C VAL A 62 -3.43 7.04 9.02
N ALA A 63 -4.27 8.05 8.77
CA ALA A 63 -3.99 9.45 9.08
C ALA A 63 -3.84 9.69 10.60
N SER A 64 -4.63 9.01 11.43
CA SER A 64 -4.51 9.06 12.89
C SER A 64 -3.17 8.47 13.36
N ILE A 65 -2.72 7.37 12.76
CA ILE A 65 -1.41 6.75 13.04
C ILE A 65 -0.27 7.65 12.56
N THR A 66 -0.45 8.34 11.44
CA THR A 66 0.52 9.35 10.96
C THR A 66 0.68 10.48 11.98
N ARG A 67 -0.43 11.00 12.53
CA ARG A 67 -0.40 12.02 13.58
C ARG A 67 0.29 11.51 14.86
N LEU A 68 0.01 10.27 15.26
CA LEU A 68 0.65 9.62 16.41
C LEU A 68 2.17 9.52 16.21
N ARG A 69 2.63 9.04 15.05
CA ARG A 69 4.05 8.99 14.68
C ARG A 69 4.71 10.36 14.81
N ASP A 70 4.10 11.40 14.23
CA ASP A 70 4.66 12.75 14.25
C ASP A 70 4.74 13.34 15.66
N ARG A 71 3.84 12.94 16.56
CA ARG A 71 3.88 13.36 17.96
C ARG A 71 4.97 12.63 18.73
N ILE A 72 5.13 11.32 18.52
CA ILE A 72 6.20 10.53 19.13
C ILE A 72 7.58 11.07 18.74
N GLN A 73 7.78 11.40 17.45
CA GLN A 73 9.03 11.99 16.97
C GLN A 73 9.34 13.37 17.57
N ARG A 74 8.33 14.09 18.06
CA ARG A 74 8.45 15.43 18.68
C ARG A 74 8.45 15.40 20.21
N LEU A 75 8.45 14.22 20.83
CA LEU A 75 8.47 14.11 22.29
C LEU A 75 9.72 14.78 22.87
N PRO A 76 9.59 15.49 24.01
CA PRO A 76 10.73 16.17 24.65
C PRO A 76 11.79 15.18 25.15
N SER A 77 11.38 13.98 25.57
CA SER A 77 12.28 12.89 25.98
C SER A 77 12.79 12.12 24.76
N ARG A 78 13.99 12.46 24.27
CA ARG A 78 14.59 11.81 23.10
C ARG A 78 14.84 10.30 23.29
N SER A 79 15.13 9.84 24.52
CA SER A 79 15.32 8.41 24.80
C SER A 79 14.08 7.59 24.43
N ILE A 80 12.93 7.97 24.99
CA ILE A 80 11.64 7.30 24.74
C ILE A 80 11.23 7.45 23.27
N ALA A 81 11.45 8.63 22.68
CA ALA A 81 11.15 8.86 21.27
C ALA A 81 11.95 7.90 20.36
N CYS A 82 13.25 7.74 20.60
CA CYS A 82 14.10 6.84 19.83
C CYS A 82 13.73 5.37 19.99
N GLU A 83 13.28 4.97 21.18
CA GLU A 83 12.81 3.60 21.43
C GLU A 83 11.50 3.31 20.70
N LEU A 84 10.52 4.22 20.76
CA LEU A 84 9.17 3.98 20.21
C LEU A 84 9.02 4.29 18.72
N ALA A 85 9.78 5.27 18.21
CA ALA A 85 9.69 5.73 16.82
C ALA A 85 9.85 4.62 15.76
N PRO A 86 10.80 3.67 15.83
CA PRO A 86 10.96 2.65 14.79
C PRO A 86 9.71 1.77 14.66
N TYR A 87 9.12 1.34 15.78
CA TYR A 87 7.92 0.49 15.79
C TYR A 87 6.71 1.18 15.16
N VAL A 88 6.44 2.43 15.56
CA VAL A 88 5.31 3.18 15.00
C VAL A 88 5.55 3.53 13.53
N THR A 89 6.79 3.80 13.15
CA THR A 89 7.16 4.09 11.76
C THR A 89 6.99 2.86 10.87
N GLU A 90 7.33 1.67 11.35
CA GLU A 90 7.14 0.43 10.61
C GLU A 90 5.65 0.15 10.36
N VAL A 91 4.83 0.18 11.41
CA VAL A 91 3.36 0.01 11.28
C VAL A 91 2.76 1.05 10.35
N HIS A 92 3.12 2.32 10.51
CA HIS A 92 2.69 3.39 9.61
C HIS A 92 3.08 3.12 8.15
N THR A 93 4.29 2.61 7.92
CA THR A 93 4.80 2.36 6.56
C THR A 93 4.04 1.21 5.90
N VAL A 94 3.82 0.10 6.61
CA VAL A 94 3.05 -1.04 6.11
C VAL A 94 1.61 -0.63 5.81
N LEU A 95 0.95 0.06 6.74
CA LEU A 95 -0.43 0.53 6.52
C LEU A 95 -0.53 1.56 5.39
N GLY A 96 0.50 2.39 5.21
CA GLY A 96 0.62 3.29 4.06
C GLY A 96 0.71 2.55 2.73
N MET A 97 1.49 1.47 2.66
CA MET A 97 1.56 0.62 1.46
C MET A 97 0.21 -0.05 1.15
N VAL A 98 -0.50 -0.52 2.19
CA VAL A 98 -1.85 -1.10 2.03
C VAL A 98 -2.84 -0.05 1.53
N LEU A 99 -2.83 1.15 2.10
CA LEU A 99 -3.68 2.25 1.64
C LEU A 99 -3.39 2.62 0.18
N ASP A 100 -2.11 2.74 -0.19
CA ASP A 100 -1.70 3.05 -1.56
C ASP A 100 -2.13 1.95 -2.55
N TYR A 101 -2.08 0.68 -2.13
CA TYR A 101 -2.62 -0.45 -2.90
C TYR A 101 -4.14 -0.34 -3.10
N LEU A 102 -4.90 -0.01 -2.06
CA LEU A 102 -6.35 0.13 -2.15
C LEU A 102 -6.76 1.33 -3.03
N LEU A 103 -6.08 2.47 -2.90
CA LEU A 103 -6.29 3.63 -3.77
C LEU A 103 -5.96 3.33 -5.24
N TRP A 104 -4.97 2.48 -5.48
CA TRP A 104 -4.66 2.02 -6.83
C TRP A 104 -5.76 1.13 -7.40
N LEU A 105 -6.40 0.28 -6.60
CA LEU A 105 -7.55 -0.50 -7.08
C LEU A 105 -8.68 0.43 -7.54
N GLU A 106 -8.96 1.49 -6.78
CA GLU A 106 -9.99 2.49 -7.12
C GLU A 106 -9.68 3.26 -8.40
N THR A 107 -8.48 3.81 -8.49
CA THR A 107 -8.13 4.82 -9.51
C THR A 107 -7.34 4.27 -10.70
N GLY A 108 -6.77 3.07 -10.55
CA GLY A 108 -5.74 2.55 -11.46
C GLY A 108 -4.39 3.27 -11.36
N VAL A 109 -4.26 4.26 -10.47
CA VAL A 109 -3.05 5.10 -10.31
C VAL A 109 -2.41 4.81 -8.95
N MET A 110 -1.17 4.34 -8.95
CA MET A 110 -0.43 4.12 -7.70
C MET A 110 -0.02 5.46 -7.07
N ALA A 111 -0.12 5.57 -5.74
CA ALA A 111 0.25 6.78 -5.02
C ALA A 111 1.77 7.06 -5.09
N THR A 112 2.12 8.35 -5.15
CA THR A 112 3.51 8.82 -5.30
C THR A 112 4.45 8.42 -4.15
N ARG A 113 3.92 8.13 -2.96
CA ARG A 113 4.72 7.65 -1.81
C ARG A 113 5.20 6.21 -2.02
N SER A 114 4.33 5.28 -2.42
CA SER A 114 4.77 3.95 -2.85
C SER A 114 5.72 4.01 -4.06
N MET A 115 5.55 5.00 -4.93
CA MET A 115 6.51 5.26 -6.02
C MET A 115 7.89 5.70 -5.52
N CYS A 116 8.12 6.26 -4.33
CA CYS A 116 9.49 6.69 -4.00
C CYS A 116 10.46 5.52 -3.76
N HIS A 117 9.95 4.39 -3.26
CA HIS A 117 10.69 3.13 -3.16
C HIS A 117 10.79 2.40 -4.51
N LEU A 118 9.77 2.55 -5.37
CA LEU A 118 9.73 1.99 -6.72
C LEU A 118 10.32 2.91 -7.81
N ARG A 119 10.63 4.19 -7.55
CA ARG A 119 11.18 5.13 -8.55
C ARG A 119 12.58 4.75 -8.98
N ARG A 120 13.26 3.94 -8.16
CA ARG A 120 14.54 3.29 -8.50
C ARG A 120 14.35 1.97 -9.26
N LEU A 121 13.12 1.47 -9.36
CA LEU A 121 12.73 0.24 -10.01
C LEU A 121 11.76 0.60 -11.15
N LEU A 122 12.29 0.85 -12.34
CA LEU A 122 11.46 1.01 -13.54
C LEU A 122 10.53 -0.21 -13.66
N THR A 123 9.25 0.00 -13.40
CA THR A 123 8.20 -1.02 -13.58
C THR A 123 7.48 -0.77 -14.91
N TRP A 124 6.87 -1.82 -15.46
CA TRP A 124 6.22 -1.77 -16.77
C TRP A 124 5.00 -0.82 -16.87
N PHE A 125 4.50 -0.31 -15.73
CA PHE A 125 3.48 0.74 -15.65
C PHE A 125 4.04 2.16 -15.76
N SER A 126 5.36 2.32 -15.75
CA SER A 126 5.99 3.64 -15.77
C SER A 126 5.82 4.27 -17.15
N PRO A 127 5.30 5.52 -17.25
CA PRO A 127 5.26 6.24 -18.51
C PRO A 127 6.65 6.29 -19.15
N GLY A 128 6.77 5.84 -20.40
CA GLY A 128 8.06 5.72 -21.11
C GLY A 128 8.79 4.39 -20.95
N TYR A 129 8.31 3.44 -20.14
CA TYR A 129 8.92 2.09 -20.05
C TYR A 129 8.92 1.39 -21.40
N ARG A 130 7.79 1.46 -22.12
CA ARG A 130 7.65 0.90 -23.47
C ARG A 130 8.66 1.53 -24.44
N ASP A 131 8.80 2.85 -24.41
CA ASP A 131 9.68 3.60 -25.30
C ASP A 131 11.16 3.30 -25.03
N MET A 132 11.54 3.06 -23.77
CA MET A 132 12.88 2.67 -23.35
C MET A 132 13.25 1.22 -23.71
N VAL A 133 12.28 0.29 -23.76
CA VAL A 133 12.49 -1.09 -24.23
C VAL A 133 12.67 -1.12 -25.75
N THR A 134 11.96 -0.24 -26.48
CA THR A 134 11.98 -0.20 -27.94
C THR A 134 13.08 0.65 -28.54
N SER A 135 13.68 1.56 -27.77
CA SER A 135 14.72 2.46 -28.28
C SER A 135 16.07 1.77 -28.52
N GLY A 136 16.27 0.54 -28.01
CA GLY A 136 17.48 -0.25 -28.24
C GLY A 136 18.78 0.36 -27.66
N ASP A 137 18.66 1.48 -26.97
CA ASP A 137 19.77 2.40 -26.65
C ASP A 137 20.27 2.24 -25.21
N GLN A 138 19.96 1.12 -24.54
CA GLN A 138 20.31 0.89 -23.13
C GLN A 138 21.01 -0.45 -22.90
N GLU A 139 22.04 -0.41 -22.05
CA GLU A 139 22.96 -1.51 -21.80
C GLU A 139 22.32 -2.66 -21.00
N PRO A 140 22.75 -3.92 -21.19
CA PRO A 140 22.03 -5.14 -20.78
C PRO A 140 21.75 -5.28 -19.28
N TRP A 141 22.50 -4.59 -18.41
CA TRP A 141 22.34 -4.65 -16.96
C TRP A 141 21.24 -3.76 -16.39
N THR A 142 20.60 -2.92 -17.22
CA THR A 142 19.36 -2.21 -16.84
C THR A 142 18.20 -3.18 -16.62
N PHE A 143 18.19 -4.31 -17.34
CA PHE A 143 17.32 -5.43 -17.04
C PHE A 143 18.00 -6.32 -16.01
N ARG A 144 17.72 -6.10 -14.73
CA ARG A 144 18.10 -7.08 -13.70
C ARG A 144 17.30 -8.36 -13.98
N GLY A 145 17.97 -9.34 -14.57
CA GLY A 145 17.52 -10.72 -14.60
C GLY A 145 17.31 -11.23 -13.17
N GLY A 146 16.23 -11.97 -12.97
CA GLY A 146 15.84 -12.56 -11.70
C GLY A 146 14.59 -13.40 -11.85
N LEU A 147 14.23 -14.16 -10.80
CA LEU A 147 13.08 -15.06 -10.80
C LEU A 147 11.79 -14.36 -11.25
N ILE A 148 11.61 -13.09 -10.90
CA ILE A 148 10.47 -12.27 -11.33
C ILE A 148 10.46 -12.06 -12.85
N THR A 149 11.59 -11.75 -13.45
CA THR A 149 11.76 -11.55 -14.89
C THR A 149 11.54 -12.85 -15.66
N GLU A 150 12.01 -13.99 -15.13
CA GLU A 150 11.75 -15.31 -15.72
C GLU A 150 10.29 -15.75 -15.59
N LEU A 151 9.66 -15.48 -14.44
CA LEU A 151 8.23 -15.74 -14.24
C LEU A 151 7.39 -14.87 -15.18
N GLN A 152 7.77 -13.61 -15.40
CA GLN A 152 7.07 -12.71 -16.32
C GLN A 152 7.20 -13.14 -17.79
N VAL A 153 8.38 -13.60 -18.24
CA VAL A 153 8.53 -14.15 -19.61
C VAL A 153 7.72 -15.42 -19.79
N ARG A 154 7.69 -16.31 -18.80
CA ARG A 154 6.93 -17.57 -18.88
C ARG A 154 5.41 -17.36 -18.81
N LEU A 155 4.93 -16.46 -17.96
CA LEU A 155 3.49 -16.21 -17.82
C LEU A 155 2.90 -15.45 -19.01
N VAL A 156 3.67 -14.57 -19.66
CA VAL A 156 3.20 -13.81 -20.84
C VAL A 156 3.27 -14.64 -22.13
N LYS A 157 4.26 -15.52 -22.29
CA LYS A 157 4.39 -16.35 -23.52
C LYS A 157 3.39 -17.50 -23.63
N ASN A 158 2.62 -17.81 -22.59
CA ASN A 158 1.66 -18.92 -22.60
C ASN A 158 0.27 -18.55 -23.16
N ASN A 159 0.09 -17.33 -23.68
CA ASN A 159 -1.17 -16.86 -24.28
C ASN A 159 -1.10 -16.68 -25.80
N GLU A 160 -0.11 -17.23 -26.48
CA GLU A 160 -0.13 -17.38 -27.94
C GLU A 160 -0.08 -18.87 -28.29
N ILE A 161 -0.88 -19.27 -29.29
CA ILE A 161 -1.22 -20.62 -29.78
C ILE A 161 -2.60 -21.09 -29.22
N HIS A 162 -3.74 -21.05 -29.93
CA HIS A 162 -4.01 -21.27 -31.35
C HIS A 162 -5.16 -20.38 -31.88
N ILE A 163 -4.92 -19.67 -33.00
CA ILE A 163 -5.78 -19.71 -34.20
C ILE A 163 -4.83 -19.95 -35.38
#